data_AF-A0A077XMG0-F1
#
_entry.id   AF-A0A077XMG0-F1
#
_cell.length_a   1.000
_cell.length_b   1.000
_cell.length_c   1.000
_cell.angle_alpha   90.00
_cell.angle_beta   90.00
_cell.angle_gamma   90.00
#
_symmetry.space_group_name_H-M   'P 1'
#
loop_
_entity.id
_entity.type
_entity.pdbx_description
1 polymer ?
#
loop_
_entity_poly.entity_id
_entity_poly.type
_entity_poly.pdbx_seq_one_letter_code
_entity_poly.pdbx_strand_id
1 'polypeptide(L)'
;MGLSIISRQPFYLTFNTFIMEQIIHPCPEKNAFKLREIAHYTTNIYGVFPKLTIAQCEQMMQEQQSLQRHVLTKKDHEDLSSRLSDFISQCDITQRGCIWFSFHMGPYHVLIHLLDKLNGNLAVLVSRQVYDDYNLDLRSRRLGRKISLINVQDDAAIWKIKHTLQSGVPLLVYIDGNMGSGLQLKRTVQLPLGKLCWSLSTVLAHWAICYQIPVVPIWMYMDEAKRPQLKLGQPHAVTDATAFVKDCFLQFYQDLLRYPAQWKGWLFVHHDVQPHPVNLEKGRRPICYPDFMPYPLRNQYYLLERSTGLFYAVDTALYQQICKDMKNELILKFGLI
;
A
#
# COMPACT_ATOMS: atom_id res chain seq x y z
N MET A 1 -24.33 -11.75 28.33
CA MET A 1 -23.56 -10.74 27.58
C MET A 1 -23.87 -10.89 26.10
N GLY A 2 -24.65 -9.96 25.54
CA GLY A 2 -25.03 -9.98 24.13
C GLY A 2 -24.02 -9.19 23.30
N LEU A 3 -23.35 -9.85 22.35
CA LEU A 3 -22.51 -9.20 21.35
C LEU A 3 -23.42 -8.50 20.34
N SER A 4 -23.42 -7.16 20.30
CA SER A 4 -24.04 -6.44 19.19
C SER A 4 -23.08 -6.44 18.01
N ILE A 5 -23.43 -7.15 16.94
CA ILE A 5 -22.76 -7.01 15.64
C ILE A 5 -23.25 -5.68 15.06
N ILE A 6 -22.40 -4.65 15.12
CA ILE A 6 -22.69 -3.38 14.46
C ILE A 6 -22.50 -3.61 12.95
N SER A 7 -23.58 -3.45 12.18
CA SER A 7 -23.53 -3.55 10.72
C SER A 7 -22.67 -2.41 10.15
N ARG A 8 -22.02 -2.72 9.03
CA ARG A 8 -21.00 -1.89 8.37
C ARG A 8 -21.54 -0.50 8.01
N GLN A 9 -21.04 0.53 8.68
CA GLN A 9 -20.90 1.85 8.08
C GLN A 9 -19.42 2.14 7.82
N PRO A 10 -19.05 2.64 6.63
CA PRO A 10 -17.70 3.13 6.39
C PRO A 10 -17.49 4.39 7.26
N PHE A 11 -16.65 4.28 8.28
CA PHE A 11 -16.28 5.42 9.12
C PHE A 11 -15.40 6.39 8.33
N TYR A 12 -16.01 7.43 7.77
CA TYR A 12 -15.33 8.71 7.51
C TYR A 12 -15.63 9.62 8.70
N LEU A 13 -14.68 9.72 9.63
CA LEU A 13 -14.75 10.71 10.70
C LEU A 13 -14.12 12.01 10.21
N THR A 14 -14.98 12.97 9.87
CA THR A 14 -14.63 14.39 9.93
C THR A 14 -14.42 14.77 11.40
N PHE A 15 -13.34 15.50 11.67
CA PHE A 15 -13.00 16.05 12.98
C PHE A 15 -14.06 17.09 13.38
N ASN A 16 -14.70 16.89 14.53
CA ASN A 16 -15.31 17.96 15.31
C ASN A 16 -14.94 17.80 16.78
N THR A 17 -14.41 18.87 17.34
CA THR A 17 -13.90 19.04 18.69
C THR A 17 -15.05 19.06 19.69
N PHE A 18 -15.09 18.09 20.61
CA PHE A 18 -15.93 18.15 21.80
C PHE A 18 -15.16 17.62 23.02
N ILE A 19 -15.42 18.27 24.15
CA ILE A 19 -14.59 18.38 25.35
C ILE A 19 -14.26 17.02 26.00
N MET A 20 -12.96 16.82 26.30
CA MET A 20 -12.40 15.64 26.98
C MET A 20 -12.62 15.72 28.50
N GLU A 21 -13.48 14.87 29.04
CA GLU A 21 -13.28 14.35 30.40
C GLU A 21 -12.14 13.32 30.35
N GLN A 22 -11.13 13.52 31.20
CA GLN A 22 -9.93 12.69 31.27
C GLN A 22 -10.24 11.31 31.86
N ILE A 23 -10.62 10.38 30.98
CA ILE A 23 -10.51 8.95 31.26
C ILE A 23 -9.06 8.55 30.97
N ILE A 24 -8.34 8.11 32.01
CA ILE A 24 -6.97 7.62 31.91
C ILE A 24 -6.97 6.39 30.99
N HIS A 25 -6.40 6.57 29.79
CA HIS A 25 -6.33 5.53 28.76
C HIS A 25 -5.29 4.47 29.19
N PRO A 26 -5.62 3.18 29.33
CA PRO A 26 -4.65 2.17 29.76
C PRO A 26 -3.65 1.74 28.66
N CYS A 27 -3.82 2.25 27.43
CA CYS A 27 -2.89 2.01 26.33
C CYS A 27 -2.38 3.36 25.81
N PRO A 28 -1.08 3.68 25.95
CA PRO A 28 -0.50 4.87 25.34
C PRO A 28 -0.79 4.91 23.84
N GLU A 29 -1.13 6.08 23.30
CA GLU A 29 -1.55 6.25 21.89
C GLU A 29 -0.55 5.63 20.89
N LYS A 30 0.75 5.73 21.18
CA LYS A 30 1.83 5.12 20.39
C LYS A 30 1.72 3.59 20.31
N ASN A 31 1.31 2.93 21.39
CA ASN A 31 1.12 1.48 21.43
C ASN A 31 -0.17 1.08 20.72
N ALA A 32 -1.23 1.90 20.87
CA ALA A 32 -2.48 1.71 20.17
C ALA A 32 -2.31 1.76 18.65
N PHE A 33 -1.46 2.67 18.15
CA PHE A 33 -1.15 2.76 16.72
C PHE A 33 -0.48 1.47 16.18
N LYS A 34 0.59 1.00 16.83
CA LYS A 34 1.28 -0.24 16.43
C LYS A 34 0.37 -1.47 16.44
N LEU A 35 -0.51 -1.58 17.44
CA LEU A 35 -1.50 -2.67 17.51
C LEU A 35 -2.46 -2.65 16.33
N ARG A 36 -2.91 -1.46 15.89
CA ARG A 36 -3.77 -1.35 14.72
C ARG A 36 -3.02 -1.71 13.43
N GLU A 37 -1.76 -1.30 13.29
CA GLU A 37 -0.94 -1.66 12.12
C GLU A 37 -0.77 -3.18 11.98
N ILE A 38 -0.36 -3.87 13.05
CA ILE A 38 -0.20 -5.34 13.00
C ILE A 38 -1.55 -6.04 12.77
N ALA A 39 -2.64 -5.55 13.35
CA ALA A 39 -3.96 -6.11 13.14
C ALA A 39 -4.41 -6.00 11.68
N HIS A 40 -4.22 -4.82 11.06
CA HIS A 40 -4.50 -4.61 9.63
C HIS A 40 -3.60 -5.44 8.74
N TYR A 41 -2.29 -5.41 8.98
CA TYR A 41 -1.30 -6.16 8.20
C TYR A 41 -1.65 -7.65 8.18
N THR A 42 -1.93 -8.22 9.36
CA THR A 42 -2.25 -9.63 9.53
C THR A 42 -3.60 -9.99 8.89
N THR A 43 -4.60 -9.13 9.02
CA THR A 43 -5.92 -9.34 8.39
C THR A 43 -5.81 -9.33 6.87
N ASN A 44 -5.07 -8.37 6.32
CA ASN A 44 -4.90 -8.22 4.87
C ASN A 44 -4.13 -9.38 4.25
N ILE A 45 -3.05 -9.81 4.90
CA ILE A 45 -2.26 -10.93 4.40
C ILE A 45 -2.98 -12.27 4.55
N TYR A 46 -3.87 -12.42 5.55
CA TYR A 46 -4.61 -13.65 5.80
C TYR A 46 -5.46 -14.09 4.60
N GLY A 47 -5.99 -13.12 3.84
CA GLY A 47 -6.75 -13.40 2.62
C GLY A 47 -5.95 -14.23 1.61
N VAL A 48 -4.64 -14.01 1.51
CA VAL A 48 -3.74 -14.68 0.57
C VAL A 48 -2.98 -15.84 1.23
N PHE A 49 -2.53 -15.65 2.46
CA PHE A 49 -1.69 -16.58 3.20
C PHE A 49 -2.32 -16.94 4.56
N PRO A 50 -3.44 -17.69 4.59
CA PRO A 50 -4.20 -17.93 5.81
C PRO A 50 -3.45 -18.77 6.86
N LYS A 51 -2.39 -19.47 6.43
CA LYS A 51 -1.55 -20.33 7.28
C LYS A 51 -0.49 -19.56 8.07
N LEU A 52 -0.28 -18.27 7.81
CA LEU A 52 0.70 -17.48 8.55
C LEU A 52 0.27 -17.26 10.00
N THR A 53 1.21 -17.40 10.92
CA THR A 53 1.03 -17.00 12.32
C THR A 53 1.14 -15.48 12.46
N ILE A 54 0.67 -14.93 13.58
CA ILE A 54 0.78 -13.48 13.86
C ILE A 54 2.24 -13.06 13.88
N ALA A 55 3.10 -13.87 14.46
CA ALA A 55 4.50 -13.52 14.57
C ALA A 55 5.26 -13.62 13.23
N GLN A 56 4.88 -14.55 12.35
CA GLN A 56 5.39 -14.52 10.97
C GLN A 56 4.94 -13.23 10.25
N CYS A 57 3.70 -12.80 10.44
CA CYS A 57 3.22 -11.53 9.89
C CYS A 57 3.99 -10.33 10.45
N GLU A 58 4.30 -10.32 11.74
CA GLU A 58 5.13 -9.29 12.37
C GLU A 58 6.54 -9.26 11.79
N GLN A 59 7.20 -10.42 11.65
CA GLN A 59 8.53 -10.50 11.04
C GLN A 59 8.52 -9.95 9.61
N MET A 60 7.49 -10.28 8.83
CA MET A 60 7.33 -9.75 7.47
C MET A 60 7.12 -8.23 7.47
N MET A 61 6.32 -7.70 8.41
CA MET A 61 6.11 -6.26 8.55
C MET A 61 7.41 -5.54 8.94
N GLN A 62 8.23 -6.14 9.81
CA GLN A 62 9.55 -5.60 10.17
C GLN A 62 10.51 -5.61 8.97
N GLU A 63 10.52 -6.69 8.19
CA GLU A 63 11.28 -6.76 6.92
C GLU A 63 10.83 -5.66 5.96
N GLN A 64 9.51 -5.49 5.78
CA GLN A 64 8.91 -4.45 4.97
C GLN A 64 9.39 -3.05 5.40
N GLN A 65 9.41 -2.75 6.70
CA GLN A 65 9.89 -1.47 7.25
C GLN A 65 11.41 -1.29 7.09
N SER A 66 12.18 -2.37 7.12
CA SER A 66 13.62 -2.33 6.81
C SER A 66 13.85 -1.94 5.34
N LEU A 67 13.06 -2.50 4.43
CA LEU A 67 13.14 -2.20 2.99
C LEU A 67 12.82 -0.74 2.66
N GLN A 68 11.88 -0.11 3.39
CA GLN A 68 11.58 1.32 3.24
C GLN A 68 12.75 2.23 3.64
N ARG A 69 13.68 1.73 4.45
CA ARG A 69 14.89 2.46 4.87
C ARG A 69 16.12 2.06 4.06
N HIS A 70 15.96 1.14 3.10
CA HIS A 70 17.05 0.64 2.30
C HIS A 70 17.66 1.76 1.44
N VAL A 71 18.98 1.77 1.38
CA VAL A 71 19.78 2.64 0.54
C VAL A 71 20.62 1.74 -0.36
N LEU A 72 20.57 1.98 -1.67
CA LEU A 72 21.37 1.22 -2.61
C LEU A 72 22.86 1.40 -2.34
N THR A 73 23.64 0.33 -2.53
CA THR A 73 25.08 0.49 -2.64
C THR A 73 25.42 1.25 -3.93
N LYS A 74 26.65 1.81 -4.00
CA LYS A 74 27.12 2.47 -5.23
C LYS A 74 27.04 1.54 -6.44
N LYS A 75 27.44 0.27 -6.26
CA LYS A 75 27.41 -0.76 -7.31
C LYS A 75 25.98 -1.07 -7.77
N ASP A 76 25.05 -1.27 -6.83
CA ASP A 76 23.64 -1.51 -7.17
C ASP A 76 23.04 -0.33 -7.92
N HIS A 77 23.36 0.88 -7.50
CA HIS A 77 22.92 2.09 -8.18
C HIS A 77 23.45 2.15 -9.62
N GLU A 78 24.74 1.87 -9.84
CA GLU A 78 25.36 1.85 -11.17
C GLU A 78 24.73 0.78 -12.08
N ASP A 79 24.57 -0.45 -11.58
CA ASP A 79 23.95 -1.55 -12.34
C ASP A 79 22.51 -1.22 -12.76
N LEU A 80 21.67 -0.81 -11.80
CA LEU A 80 20.28 -0.47 -12.07
C LEU A 80 20.14 0.75 -12.98
N SER A 81 21.02 1.75 -12.84
CA SER A 81 21.02 2.93 -13.71
C SER A 81 21.43 2.59 -15.13
N SER A 82 22.44 1.72 -15.31
CA SER A 82 22.86 1.25 -16.63
C SER A 82 21.71 0.54 -17.34
N ARG A 83 21.08 -0.43 -16.67
CA ARG A 83 19.94 -1.19 -17.22
C ARG A 83 18.78 -0.29 -17.64
N LEU A 84 18.45 0.71 -16.82
CA LEU A 84 17.41 1.68 -17.16
C LEU A 84 17.81 2.60 -18.32
N SER A 85 19.06 3.06 -18.36
CA SER A 85 19.58 3.90 -19.43
C SER A 85 19.54 3.18 -20.78
N ASP A 86 19.95 1.91 -20.79
CA ASP A 86 19.92 1.06 -21.99
C ASP A 86 18.47 0.88 -22.49
N PHE A 87 17.54 0.59 -21.57
CA PHE A 87 16.13 0.46 -21.89
C PHE A 87 15.52 1.74 -22.46
N ILE A 88 15.75 2.89 -21.80
CA ILE A 88 15.22 4.19 -22.25
C ILE A 88 15.75 4.54 -23.64
N SER A 89 17.03 4.27 -23.90
CA SER A 89 17.67 4.53 -25.19
C SER A 89 17.08 3.66 -26.32
N GLN A 90 16.67 2.42 -26.01
CA GLN A 90 16.07 1.50 -27.00
C GLN A 90 14.60 1.84 -27.31
N CYS A 91 13.89 2.46 -26.39
CA CYS A 91 12.43 2.59 -26.44
C CYS A 91 11.92 3.98 -26.87
N ASP A 92 12.81 4.94 -27.18
CA ASP A 92 12.49 6.33 -27.55
C ASP A 92 11.45 7.01 -26.62
N ILE A 93 11.52 6.67 -25.33
CA ILE A 93 10.59 7.14 -24.30
C ILE A 93 10.74 8.65 -24.03
N THR A 94 11.90 9.21 -24.35
CA THR A 94 12.27 10.58 -24.00
C THR A 94 11.55 11.64 -24.83
N GLN A 95 11.12 11.32 -26.06
CA GLN A 95 10.45 12.30 -26.93
C GLN A 95 8.95 12.43 -26.67
N ARG A 96 8.27 11.31 -26.38
CA ARG A 96 6.80 11.28 -26.23
C ARG A 96 6.34 11.28 -24.76
N GLY A 97 7.28 11.10 -23.83
CA GLY A 97 6.96 10.76 -22.45
C GLY A 97 6.40 9.34 -22.34
N CYS A 98 6.15 8.92 -21.10
CA CYS A 98 5.51 7.64 -20.81
C CYS A 98 4.82 7.70 -19.45
N ILE A 99 4.04 6.67 -19.15
CA ILE A 99 3.55 6.43 -17.79
C ILE A 99 4.25 5.19 -17.24
N TRP A 100 5.00 5.35 -16.17
CA TRP A 100 5.61 4.26 -15.40
C TRP A 100 4.57 3.71 -14.42
N PHE A 101 4.08 2.49 -14.65
CA PHE A 101 3.15 1.79 -13.75
C PHE A 101 3.91 0.95 -12.75
N SER A 102 3.81 1.31 -11.47
CA SER A 102 4.55 0.67 -10.40
C SER A 102 3.67 0.20 -9.24
N PHE A 103 4.30 -0.52 -8.32
CA PHE A 103 3.73 -1.03 -7.09
C PHE A 103 4.67 -0.68 -5.93
N HIS A 104 4.14 -0.51 -4.72
CA HIS A 104 4.93 -0.23 -3.52
C HIS A 104 5.62 -1.52 -3.02
N MET A 105 6.42 -2.15 -3.88
CA MET A 105 7.16 -3.39 -3.63
C MET A 105 8.64 -3.11 -3.43
N GLY A 106 9.27 -3.84 -2.49
CA GLY A 106 10.69 -3.71 -2.21
C GLY A 106 11.09 -2.29 -1.78
N PRO A 107 12.30 -1.83 -2.13
CA PRO A 107 12.75 -0.47 -1.87
C PRO A 107 12.18 0.53 -2.88
N TYR A 108 10.85 0.56 -3.05
CA TYR A 108 10.17 1.30 -4.12
C TYR A 108 10.47 2.81 -4.14
N HIS A 109 10.83 3.42 -3.00
CA HIS A 109 11.18 4.85 -2.91
C HIS A 109 12.45 5.19 -3.69
N VAL A 110 13.35 4.21 -3.86
CA VAL A 110 14.58 4.34 -4.65
C VAL A 110 14.26 4.55 -6.14
N LEU A 111 13.15 3.98 -6.62
CA LEU A 111 12.77 4.04 -8.03
C LEU A 111 12.59 5.48 -8.53
N ILE A 112 12.01 6.34 -7.69
CA ILE A 112 11.83 7.77 -8.00
C ILE A 112 13.18 8.42 -8.34
N HIS A 113 14.21 8.13 -7.53
CA HIS A 113 15.54 8.69 -7.70
C HIS A 113 16.27 8.10 -8.91
N LEU A 114 16.09 6.80 -9.18
CA LEU A 114 16.66 6.16 -10.38
C LEU A 114 16.09 6.79 -11.66
N LEU A 115 14.77 6.99 -11.72
CA LEU A 115 14.10 7.57 -12.89
C LEU A 115 14.40 9.06 -13.09
N ASP A 116 14.43 9.84 -12.00
CA ASP A 116 14.79 11.27 -12.06
C ASP A 116 16.21 11.48 -12.61
N LYS A 117 17.16 10.62 -12.22
CA LYS A 117 18.54 10.73 -12.68
C LYS A 117 18.72 10.57 -14.18
N LEU A 118 17.82 9.84 -14.83
CA LEU A 118 17.93 9.49 -16.25
C LEU A 118 17.18 10.46 -17.16
N ASN A 119 16.03 10.99 -16.72
CA ASN A 119 15.17 11.82 -17.57
C ASN A 119 15.28 13.32 -17.26
N GLY A 120 15.87 13.72 -16.14
CA GLY A 120 16.04 15.13 -15.74
C GLY A 120 14.74 15.88 -15.39
N ASN A 121 13.58 15.34 -15.77
CA ASN A 121 12.23 15.80 -15.44
C ASN A 121 11.32 14.59 -15.23
N LEU A 122 10.92 14.34 -13.98
CA LEU A 122 9.97 13.27 -13.62
C LEU A 122 8.81 13.88 -12.85
N ALA A 123 7.57 13.52 -13.23
CA ALA A 123 6.40 13.77 -12.41
C ALA A 123 6.04 12.51 -11.60
N VAL A 124 5.62 12.68 -10.36
CA VAL A 124 5.22 11.57 -9.48
C VAL A 124 3.87 11.86 -8.85
N LEU A 125 2.95 10.90 -8.96
CA LEU A 125 1.68 10.94 -8.24
C LEU A 125 1.90 10.52 -6.78
N VAL A 126 1.45 11.37 -5.85
CA VAL A 126 1.61 11.15 -4.42
C VAL A 126 0.34 11.50 -3.66
N SER A 127 0.15 10.91 -2.48
CA SER A 127 -0.88 11.35 -1.54
C SER A 127 -0.53 12.73 -0.95
N ARG A 128 -1.51 13.38 -0.31
CA ARG A 128 -1.29 14.66 0.38
C ARG A 128 -0.20 14.57 1.43
N GLN A 129 -0.20 13.49 2.22
CA GLN A 129 0.80 13.28 3.27
C GLN A 129 2.22 13.21 2.68
N VAL A 130 2.42 12.37 1.66
CA VAL A 130 3.74 12.24 1.00
C VAL A 130 4.16 13.55 0.34
N TYR A 131 3.21 14.30 -0.24
CA TYR A 131 3.47 15.62 -0.80
C TYR A 131 4.01 16.61 0.23
N ASP A 132 3.38 16.66 1.42
CA ASP A 132 3.79 17.57 2.48
C ASP A 132 5.15 17.18 3.07
N ASP A 133 5.37 15.89 3.33
CA ASP A 133 6.64 15.35 3.83
C ASP A 133 7.80 15.67 2.87
N TYR A 134 7.59 15.42 1.57
CA TYR A 134 8.63 15.63 0.56
C TYR A 134 8.93 17.11 0.32
N ASN A 135 7.93 17.99 0.39
CA ASN A 135 8.16 19.44 0.27
C ASN A 135 8.98 19.98 1.44
N LEU A 136 8.81 19.45 2.65
CA LEU A 136 9.64 19.79 3.80
C LEU A 136 11.09 19.37 3.57
N ASP A 137 11.30 18.17 3.03
CA ASP A 137 12.62 17.63 2.70
C ASP A 137 13.31 18.40 1.55
N LEU A 138 12.58 18.76 0.49
CA LEU A 138 13.13 19.54 -0.62
C LEU A 138 13.58 20.94 -0.16
N ARG A 139 12.77 21.61 0.68
CA ARG A 139 13.12 22.92 1.24
C ARG A 139 14.38 22.85 2.10
N SER A 140 14.59 21.76 2.82
CA SER A 140 15.76 21.60 3.69
C SER A 140 17.04 21.23 2.94
N ARG A 141 16.96 20.48 1.84
CA ARG A 141 18.15 19.87 1.20
C ARG A 141 18.72 20.59 -0.03
N ARG A 142 18.13 21.70 -0.49
CA ARG A 142 18.55 22.43 -1.73
C ARG A 142 18.87 21.48 -2.90
N LEU A 143 18.11 20.41 -3.05
CA LEU A 143 18.36 19.41 -4.10
C LEU A 143 18.07 20.06 -5.46
N GLY A 144 19.10 20.14 -6.31
CA GLY A 144 19.08 20.86 -7.59
C GLY A 144 18.31 20.18 -8.73
N ARG A 145 17.42 19.21 -8.45
CA ARG A 145 16.63 18.50 -9.49
C ARG A 145 15.14 18.59 -9.20
N LYS A 146 14.35 18.82 -10.25
CA LYS A 146 12.92 19.14 -10.17
C LYS A 146 12.06 17.88 -10.36
N ILE A 147 12.00 17.02 -9.34
CA ILE A 147 10.91 16.04 -9.26
C ILE A 147 9.61 16.82 -9.04
N SER A 148 8.68 16.70 -9.98
CA SER A 148 7.39 17.38 -9.93
C SER A 148 6.37 16.49 -9.23
N LEU A 149 6.02 16.83 -7.99
CA LEU A 149 5.00 16.09 -7.26
C LEU A 149 3.59 16.57 -7.62
N ILE A 150 2.69 15.64 -7.88
CA ILE A 150 1.27 15.91 -8.08
C ILE A 150 0.51 15.23 -6.94
N ASN A 151 -0.03 16.04 -6.02
CA ASN A 151 -0.95 15.55 -5.01
C ASN A 151 -2.26 15.12 -5.67
N VAL A 152 -2.56 13.83 -5.64
CA VAL A 152 -3.77 13.24 -6.26
C VAL A 152 -5.08 13.66 -5.57
N GLN A 153 -5.00 14.25 -4.38
CA GLN A 153 -6.16 14.74 -3.63
C GLN A 153 -6.41 16.25 -3.85
N ASP A 154 -5.63 16.90 -4.71
CA ASP A 154 -5.84 18.31 -5.09
C ASP A 154 -6.91 18.42 -6.20
N ASP A 155 -7.79 19.41 -6.14
CA ASP A 155 -8.83 19.65 -7.14
C ASP A 155 -8.21 19.89 -8.54
N ALA A 156 -6.99 20.45 -8.57
CA ALA A 156 -6.25 20.68 -9.80
C ALA A 156 -5.44 19.46 -10.29
N ALA A 157 -5.47 18.31 -9.59
CA ALA A 157 -4.64 17.15 -9.91
C ALA A 157 -4.85 16.66 -11.34
N ILE A 158 -6.11 16.54 -11.78
CA ILE A 158 -6.48 16.10 -13.13
C ILE A 158 -5.81 16.99 -14.19
N TRP A 159 -5.88 18.31 -14.01
CA TRP A 159 -5.28 19.26 -14.95
C TRP A 159 -3.75 19.18 -14.95
N LYS A 160 -3.13 19.01 -13.78
CA LYS A 160 -1.67 18.81 -13.66
C LYS A 160 -1.23 17.54 -14.37
N ILE A 161 -1.92 16.42 -14.16
CA ILE A 161 -1.61 15.15 -14.83
C ILE A 161 -1.74 15.31 -16.34
N LYS A 162 -2.83 15.93 -16.82
CA LYS A 162 -3.05 16.15 -18.25
C LYS A 162 -1.92 16.97 -18.85
N HIS A 163 -1.57 18.10 -18.22
CA HIS A 163 -0.48 18.94 -18.67
C HIS A 163 0.85 18.17 -18.74
N THR A 164 1.21 17.45 -17.66
CA THR A 164 2.40 16.59 -17.60
C THR A 164 2.48 15.64 -18.80
N LEU A 165 1.39 14.91 -19.07
CA LEU A 165 1.31 13.96 -20.17
C LEU A 165 1.44 14.64 -21.54
N GLN A 166 0.74 15.76 -21.76
CA GLN A 166 0.79 16.50 -23.02
C GLN A 166 2.15 17.17 -23.27
N SER A 167 2.89 17.52 -22.22
CA SER A 167 4.25 18.06 -22.32
C SER A 167 5.33 16.98 -22.51
N GLY A 168 4.96 15.71 -22.64
CA GLY A 168 5.92 14.61 -22.78
C GLY A 168 6.74 14.34 -21.53
N VAL A 169 6.32 14.82 -20.35
CA VAL A 169 7.02 14.57 -19.09
C VAL A 169 6.64 13.17 -18.59
N PRO A 170 7.61 12.26 -18.36
CA PRO A 170 7.32 10.95 -17.79
C PRO A 170 6.61 11.05 -16.44
N LEU A 171 5.57 10.22 -16.27
CA LEU A 171 4.76 10.17 -15.07
C LEU A 171 4.94 8.84 -14.35
N LEU A 172 5.42 8.86 -13.11
CA LEU A 172 5.42 7.68 -12.24
C LEU A 172 4.15 7.62 -11.40
N VAL A 173 3.50 6.46 -11.43
CA VAL A 173 2.35 6.15 -10.59
C VAL A 173 2.52 4.80 -9.90
N TYR A 174 2.14 4.76 -8.63
CA TYR A 174 1.96 3.52 -7.89
C TYR A 174 0.48 3.13 -7.93
N ILE A 175 0.12 2.16 -8.77
CA ILE A 175 -1.28 1.83 -9.08
C ILE A 175 -1.98 1.07 -7.96
N ASP A 176 -1.22 0.59 -6.99
CA ASP A 176 -1.69 -0.02 -5.75
C ASP A 176 -2.05 0.99 -4.65
N GLY A 177 -1.84 2.28 -4.91
CA GLY A 177 -2.36 3.37 -4.08
C GLY A 177 -3.65 3.93 -4.65
N ASN A 178 -4.80 3.56 -4.10
CA ASN A 178 -6.11 4.11 -4.52
C ASN A 178 -6.43 5.51 -3.96
N MET A 179 -5.43 6.18 -3.39
CA MET A 179 -5.55 7.54 -2.87
C MET A 179 -5.88 8.51 -4.02
N GLY A 180 -6.94 9.31 -3.89
CA GLY A 180 -7.35 10.30 -4.89
C GLY A 180 -8.60 9.93 -5.72
N SER A 181 -9.19 8.76 -5.48
CA SER A 181 -10.31 8.29 -6.28
C SER A 181 -11.71 8.69 -5.80
N GLY A 182 -11.83 9.32 -4.63
CA GLY A 182 -13.12 9.59 -4.00
C GLY A 182 -13.91 8.31 -3.71
N LEU A 183 -15.05 8.44 -3.02
CA LEU A 183 -15.89 7.33 -2.58
C LEU A 183 -16.48 6.45 -3.71
N GLN A 184 -16.25 6.78 -4.98
CA GLN A 184 -16.76 6.03 -6.13
C GLN A 184 -15.71 5.98 -7.25
N LEU A 185 -14.84 4.99 -7.17
CA LEU A 185 -14.02 4.54 -8.29
C LEU A 185 -14.93 4.05 -9.44
N LYS A 186 -15.38 4.95 -10.33
CA LYS A 186 -16.21 4.58 -11.49
C LYS A 186 -15.45 3.77 -12.55
N ARG A 187 -14.11 3.76 -12.48
CA ARG A 187 -13.22 3.11 -13.45
C ARG A 187 -12.18 2.26 -12.74
N THR A 188 -12.65 1.12 -12.21
CA THR A 188 -11.78 0.10 -11.62
C THR A 188 -11.97 -1.23 -12.28
N VAL A 189 -10.92 -2.03 -12.19
CA VAL A 189 -10.99 -3.46 -12.38
C VAL A 189 -10.90 -4.17 -11.03
N GLN A 190 -11.81 -5.11 -10.80
CA GLN A 190 -11.79 -5.98 -9.64
C GLN A 190 -10.93 -7.20 -9.93
N LEU A 191 -9.99 -7.49 -9.03
CA LEU A 191 -8.97 -8.51 -9.17
C LEU A 191 -8.91 -9.38 -7.90
N PRO A 192 -8.74 -10.70 -8.04
CA PRO A 192 -8.62 -11.58 -6.89
C PRO A 192 -7.29 -11.35 -6.16
N LEU A 193 -7.36 -11.16 -4.84
CA LEU A 193 -6.22 -11.12 -3.93
C LEU A 193 -6.44 -12.19 -2.85
N GLY A 194 -6.20 -13.45 -3.22
CA GLY A 194 -6.58 -14.60 -2.41
C GLY A 194 -8.10 -14.68 -2.22
N LYS A 195 -8.57 -14.68 -0.97
CA LYS A 195 -10.00 -14.63 -0.59
C LYS A 195 -10.59 -13.21 -0.62
N LEU A 196 -9.78 -12.20 -0.90
CA LEU A 196 -10.20 -10.80 -1.00
C LEU A 196 -10.37 -10.42 -2.48
N CYS A 197 -11.15 -9.37 -2.72
CA CYS A 197 -11.22 -8.74 -4.03
C CYS A 197 -10.66 -7.33 -3.93
N TRP A 198 -9.65 -7.02 -4.73
CA TRP A 198 -8.99 -5.72 -4.77
C TRP A 198 -9.40 -4.94 -6.02
N SER A 199 -9.78 -3.68 -5.83
CA SER A 199 -10.13 -2.79 -6.94
C SER A 199 -8.94 -1.93 -7.33
N LEU A 200 -8.48 -2.04 -8.57
CA LEU A 200 -7.40 -1.21 -9.13
C LEU A 200 -7.95 -0.20 -10.13
N SER A 201 -7.51 1.06 -10.03
CA SER A 201 -7.93 2.13 -10.94
C SER A 201 -7.42 1.90 -12.36
N THR A 202 -8.28 2.08 -13.36
CA THR A 202 -7.93 2.03 -14.80
C THR A 202 -7.81 3.42 -15.42
N VAL A 203 -7.98 4.50 -14.65
CA VAL A 203 -8.07 5.87 -15.15
C VAL A 203 -6.85 6.29 -15.98
N LEU A 204 -5.64 6.02 -15.47
CA LEU A 204 -4.41 6.41 -16.18
C LEU A 204 -4.15 5.54 -17.42
N ALA A 205 -4.57 4.28 -17.41
CA ALA A 205 -4.51 3.44 -18.60
C ALA A 205 -5.50 3.93 -19.68
N HIS A 206 -6.68 4.44 -19.30
CA HIS A 206 -7.56 5.14 -20.23
C HIS A 206 -6.93 6.41 -20.80
N TRP A 207 -6.20 7.18 -19.98
CA TRP A 207 -5.52 8.38 -20.46
C TRP A 207 -4.36 8.05 -21.40
N ALA A 208 -3.64 6.95 -21.14
CA ALA A 208 -2.64 6.43 -22.06
C ALA A 208 -3.23 6.18 -23.46
N ILE A 209 -4.43 5.57 -23.53
CA ILE A 209 -5.18 5.38 -24.79
C ILE A 209 -5.49 6.75 -25.43
N CYS A 210 -6.09 7.67 -24.67
CA CYS A 210 -6.54 8.97 -25.20
C CYS A 210 -5.41 9.82 -25.75
N TYR A 211 -4.23 9.78 -25.13
CA TYR A 211 -3.08 10.59 -25.52
C TYR A 211 -2.03 9.81 -26.33
N GLN A 212 -2.28 8.52 -26.61
CA GLN A 212 -1.34 7.62 -27.30
C GLN A 212 0.04 7.57 -26.63
N ILE A 213 0.04 7.59 -25.29
CA ILE A 213 1.25 7.57 -24.48
C ILE A 213 1.57 6.13 -24.10
N PRO A 214 2.81 5.66 -24.29
CA PRO A 214 3.18 4.31 -23.89
C PRO A 214 3.14 4.17 -22.36
N VAL A 215 2.67 3.02 -21.90
CA VAL A 215 2.73 2.64 -20.48
C VAL A 215 3.80 1.57 -20.31
N VAL A 216 4.65 1.74 -19.30
CA VAL A 216 5.74 0.81 -18.99
C VAL A 216 5.55 0.28 -17.57
N PRO A 217 5.25 -1.01 -17.40
CA PRO A 217 5.22 -1.65 -16.08
C PRO A 217 6.64 -1.70 -15.48
N ILE A 218 6.81 -1.25 -14.24
CA ILE A 218 8.12 -1.17 -13.58
C ILE A 218 7.97 -1.27 -12.06
N TRP A 219 8.71 -2.13 -11.38
CA TRP A 219 8.76 -2.12 -9.92
C TRP A 219 10.07 -2.74 -9.40
N MET A 220 10.40 -2.38 -8.17
CA MET A 220 11.56 -2.94 -7.49
C MET A 220 11.16 -4.10 -6.58
N TYR A 221 12.08 -5.01 -6.36
CA TYR A 221 11.99 -6.05 -5.34
C TYR A 221 13.41 -6.46 -4.92
N MET A 222 13.55 -7.17 -3.81
CA MET A 222 14.79 -7.82 -3.41
C MET A 222 14.70 -9.30 -3.76
N ASP A 223 15.71 -9.85 -4.41
CA ASP A 223 15.76 -11.29 -4.64
C ASP A 223 16.03 -12.07 -3.33
N GLU A 224 16.14 -13.40 -3.43
CA GLU A 224 16.44 -14.28 -2.29
C GLU A 224 17.82 -13.97 -1.67
N ALA A 225 18.76 -13.46 -2.47
CA ALA A 225 20.08 -13.01 -2.04
C ALA A 225 20.08 -11.59 -1.46
N LYS A 226 18.89 -11.01 -1.23
CA LYS A 226 18.70 -9.62 -0.76
C LYS A 226 19.43 -8.61 -1.64
N ARG A 227 19.46 -8.84 -2.95
CA ARG A 227 19.96 -7.87 -3.93
C ARG A 227 18.78 -7.15 -4.57
N PRO A 228 18.86 -5.83 -4.76
CA PRO A 228 17.81 -5.07 -5.40
C PRO A 228 17.71 -5.48 -6.87
N GLN A 229 16.49 -5.79 -7.28
CA GLN A 229 16.11 -6.13 -8.64
C GLN A 229 15.11 -5.11 -9.14
N LEU A 230 15.19 -4.86 -10.44
CA LEU A 230 14.22 -4.06 -11.17
C LEU A 230 13.50 -4.95 -12.17
N LYS A 231 12.18 -5.07 -11.99
CA LYS A 231 11.29 -5.60 -13.02
C LYS A 231 10.98 -4.46 -13.99
N LEU A 232 11.21 -4.71 -15.27
CA LEU A 232 11.01 -3.74 -16.33
C LEU A 232 10.27 -4.40 -17.48
N GLY A 233 9.01 -4.02 -17.66
CA GLY A 233 8.18 -4.44 -18.78
C GLY A 233 8.53 -3.68 -20.06
N GLN A 234 8.05 -4.19 -21.19
CA GLN A 234 8.16 -3.47 -22.46
C GLN A 234 7.19 -2.27 -22.48
N PRO A 235 7.46 -1.23 -23.27
CA PRO A 235 6.48 -0.17 -23.51
C PRO A 235 5.28 -0.71 -24.26
N HIS A 236 4.08 -0.45 -23.74
CA HIS A 236 2.82 -0.85 -24.36
C HIS A 236 2.04 0.36 -24.84
N ALA A 237 1.64 0.35 -26.11
CA ALA A 237 0.52 1.16 -26.58
C ALA A 237 -0.77 0.51 -26.06
N VAL A 238 -1.32 1.05 -24.98
CA VAL A 238 -2.53 0.50 -24.37
C VAL A 238 -3.69 0.64 -25.36
N THR A 239 -4.40 -0.46 -25.61
CA THR A 239 -5.62 -0.50 -26.44
C THR A 239 -6.86 -0.82 -25.61
N ASP A 240 -6.70 -1.63 -24.56
CA ASP A 240 -7.71 -1.94 -23.55
C ASP A 240 -7.12 -1.68 -22.16
N ALA A 241 -7.64 -0.64 -21.49
CA ALA A 241 -7.18 -0.22 -20.17
C ALA A 241 -7.44 -1.29 -19.09
N THR A 242 -8.54 -2.04 -19.20
CA THR A 242 -8.88 -3.07 -18.23
C THR A 242 -7.98 -4.28 -18.41
N ALA A 243 -7.82 -4.77 -19.63
CA ALA A 243 -6.94 -5.90 -19.93
C ALA A 243 -5.50 -5.59 -19.49
N PHE A 244 -4.98 -4.40 -19.85
CA PHE A 244 -3.64 -3.98 -19.49
C PHE A 244 -3.40 -3.95 -17.96
N VAL A 245 -4.33 -3.38 -17.18
CA VAL A 245 -4.20 -3.35 -15.72
C VAL A 245 -4.27 -4.76 -15.11
N LYS A 246 -5.12 -5.64 -15.66
CA LYS A 246 -5.15 -7.05 -15.25
C LYS A 246 -3.81 -7.74 -15.49
N ASP A 247 -3.22 -7.56 -16.67
CA ASP A 247 -1.94 -8.18 -17.02
C ASP A 247 -0.79 -7.65 -16.16
N CYS A 248 -0.76 -6.34 -15.89
CA CYS A 248 0.18 -5.75 -14.95
C CYS A 248 0.03 -6.34 -13.55
N PHE A 249 -1.21 -6.46 -13.06
CA PHE A 249 -1.49 -7.06 -11.77
C PHE A 249 -1.07 -8.53 -11.71
N LEU A 250 -1.33 -9.33 -12.74
CA LEU A 250 -0.94 -10.75 -12.74
C LEU A 250 0.58 -10.93 -12.63
N GLN A 251 1.35 -10.10 -13.33
CA GLN A 251 2.81 -10.11 -13.23
C GLN A 251 3.28 -9.69 -11.83
N PHE A 252 2.71 -8.62 -11.28
CA PHE A 252 2.99 -8.20 -9.90
C PHE A 252 2.59 -9.28 -8.89
N TYR A 253 1.43 -9.92 -9.08
CA TYR A 253 0.90 -10.91 -8.15
C TYR A 253 1.79 -12.15 -8.07
N GLN A 254 2.40 -12.56 -9.18
CA GLN A 254 3.43 -13.62 -9.17
C GLN A 254 4.62 -13.24 -8.28
N ASP A 255 5.12 -12.01 -8.41
CA ASP A 255 6.24 -11.53 -7.60
C ASP A 255 5.81 -11.36 -6.13
N LEU A 256 4.59 -10.89 -5.87
CA LEU A 256 4.00 -10.78 -4.52
C LEU A 256 3.90 -12.14 -3.84
N LEU A 257 3.46 -13.18 -4.56
CA LEU A 257 3.37 -14.54 -4.03
C LEU A 257 4.76 -15.10 -3.67
N ARG A 258 5.79 -14.72 -4.41
CA ARG A 258 7.18 -15.12 -4.14
C ARG A 258 7.81 -14.33 -3.01
N TYR A 259 7.52 -13.03 -2.92
CA TYR A 259 8.15 -12.10 -1.98
C TYR A 259 7.12 -11.30 -1.16
N PRO A 260 6.24 -11.97 -0.38
CA PRO A 260 5.09 -11.31 0.22
C PRO A 260 5.47 -10.24 1.25
N ALA A 261 6.59 -10.38 1.95
CA ALA A 261 7.05 -9.41 2.94
C ALA A 261 7.42 -8.04 2.34
N GLN A 262 7.56 -7.95 1.01
CA GLN A 262 8.11 -6.76 0.38
C GLN A 262 7.05 -5.74 -0.06
N TRP A 263 5.77 -6.10 -0.03
CA TRP A 263 4.72 -5.19 -0.47
C TRP A 263 4.18 -4.35 0.67
N LYS A 264 4.34 -3.03 0.57
CA LYS A 264 3.82 -2.07 1.55
C LYS A 264 2.29 -2.06 1.61
N GLY A 265 1.62 -2.46 0.52
CA GLY A 265 0.16 -2.41 0.44
C GLY A 265 -0.56 -3.26 1.50
N TRP A 266 0.09 -4.27 2.11
CA TRP A 266 -0.50 -5.01 3.23
C TRP A 266 -0.96 -4.14 4.40
N LEU A 267 -0.34 -2.97 4.60
CA LEU A 267 -0.77 -2.03 5.65
C LEU A 267 -2.08 -1.31 5.31
N PHE A 268 -2.44 -1.18 4.03
CA PHE A 268 -3.47 -0.24 3.57
C PHE A 268 -4.56 -0.89 2.73
N VAL A 269 -4.35 -2.10 2.21
CA VAL A 269 -5.25 -2.73 1.24
C VAL A 269 -6.67 -2.95 1.81
N HIS A 270 -6.83 -3.00 3.13
CA HIS A 270 -8.13 -3.00 3.81
C HIS A 270 -9.05 -1.81 3.44
N HIS A 271 -8.49 -0.69 2.95
CA HIS A 271 -9.28 0.43 2.42
C HIS A 271 -9.94 0.12 1.07
N ASP A 272 -9.35 -0.81 0.32
CA ASP A 272 -9.61 -1.03 -1.10
C ASP A 272 -10.15 -2.43 -1.42
N VAL A 273 -10.04 -3.34 -0.47
CA VAL A 273 -10.56 -4.70 -0.58
C VAL A 273 -11.96 -4.77 -0.02
N GLN A 274 -12.82 -5.42 -0.79
CA GLN A 274 -14.09 -5.89 -0.26
C GLN A 274 -13.91 -7.35 0.13
N PRO A 275 -14.28 -7.73 1.37
CA PRO A 275 -14.39 -9.15 1.69
C PRO A 275 -15.50 -9.73 0.82
N HIS A 276 -15.29 -10.94 0.29
CA HIS A 276 -16.40 -11.69 -0.29
C HIS A 276 -17.52 -11.78 0.77
N PRO A 277 -18.80 -11.66 0.38
CA PRO A 277 -19.90 -11.81 1.33
C PRO A 277 -19.80 -13.18 1.99
N VAL A 278 -19.28 -13.22 3.21
CA VAL A 278 -19.27 -14.43 4.01
C VAL A 278 -20.69 -14.62 4.47
N ASN A 279 -21.31 -15.73 4.08
CA ASN A 279 -22.49 -16.22 4.76
C ASN A 279 -22.06 -16.52 6.20
N LEU A 280 -22.29 -15.56 7.10
CA LEU A 280 -22.11 -15.75 8.52
C LEU A 280 -23.11 -16.85 8.91
N GLU A 281 -22.63 -18.09 8.96
CA GLU A 281 -23.39 -19.16 9.57
C GLU A 281 -23.81 -18.69 10.96
N LYS A 282 -25.12 -18.76 11.23
CA LYS A 282 -25.73 -18.32 12.48
C LYS A 282 -25.26 -19.22 13.62
N GLY A 283 -24.05 -19.01 14.11
CA GLY A 283 -23.46 -19.67 15.26
C GLY A 283 -22.44 -18.74 15.90
N ARG A 284 -22.53 -18.55 17.22
CA ARG A 284 -21.49 -17.80 17.96
C ARG A 284 -20.22 -18.64 17.96
N ARG A 285 -19.27 -18.32 17.08
CA ARG A 285 -17.91 -18.86 17.20
C ARG A 285 -17.25 -18.27 18.46
N PRO A 286 -16.44 -19.04 19.19
CA PRO A 286 -15.68 -18.51 20.32
C PRO A 286 -14.80 -17.35 19.83
N ILE A 287 -14.83 -16.23 20.54
CA ILE A 287 -13.88 -15.14 20.31
C ILE A 287 -12.58 -15.53 20.99
N CYS A 288 -11.58 -15.93 20.20
CA CYS A 288 -10.28 -16.36 20.70
C CYS A 288 -9.14 -15.90 19.80
N TYR A 289 -7.96 -15.80 20.40
CA TYR A 289 -6.71 -15.64 19.67
C TYR A 289 -6.34 -16.98 18.97
N PRO A 290 -5.78 -16.98 17.74
CA PRO A 290 -5.32 -15.85 16.92
C PRO A 290 -6.33 -15.33 15.88
N ASP A 291 -7.59 -15.81 15.94
CA ASP A 291 -8.63 -15.40 14.97
C ASP A 291 -9.09 -13.95 15.19
N PHE A 292 -8.92 -13.43 16.41
CA PHE A 292 -9.26 -12.07 16.80
C PHE A 292 -8.04 -11.31 17.31
N MET A 293 -7.82 -10.10 16.79
CA MET A 293 -6.72 -9.21 17.13
C MET A 293 -7.20 -8.02 17.96
N PRO A 294 -6.47 -7.59 19.01
CA PRO A 294 -6.78 -6.36 19.74
C PRO A 294 -6.79 -5.12 18.84
N TYR A 295 -7.87 -4.32 18.89
CA TYR A 295 -8.00 -3.09 18.12
C TYR A 295 -8.49 -1.93 19.02
N PRO A 296 -7.58 -1.18 19.65
CA PRO A 296 -7.96 -0.05 20.49
C PRO A 296 -8.39 1.15 19.64
N LEU A 297 -9.58 1.68 19.89
CA LEU A 297 -10.09 2.88 19.23
C LEU A 297 -10.70 3.83 20.26
N ARG A 298 -9.97 4.92 20.55
CA ARG A 298 -10.34 5.87 21.60
C ARG A 298 -10.64 5.09 22.90
N ASN A 299 -11.70 5.45 23.60
CA ASN A 299 -12.09 4.89 24.89
C ASN A 299 -12.88 3.56 24.79
N GLN A 300 -12.78 2.84 23.67
CA GLN A 300 -13.53 1.60 23.44
C GLN A 300 -12.61 0.46 23.01
N TYR A 301 -12.96 -0.75 23.46
CA TYR A 301 -12.23 -1.97 23.16
C TYR A 301 -12.91 -2.71 22.03
N TYR A 302 -12.17 -2.90 20.93
CA TYR A 302 -12.61 -3.72 19.82
C TYR A 302 -11.66 -4.87 19.58
N LEU A 303 -12.19 -5.92 18.97
CA LEU A 303 -11.41 -6.97 18.34
C LEU A 303 -11.64 -6.94 16.84
N LEU A 304 -10.58 -7.10 16.07
CA LEU A 304 -10.61 -7.27 14.62
C LEU A 304 -10.52 -8.76 14.29
N GLU A 305 -11.54 -9.31 13.64
CA GLU A 305 -11.50 -10.69 13.14
C GLU A 305 -10.61 -10.77 11.91
N ARG A 306 -9.54 -11.58 12.01
CA ARG A 306 -8.48 -11.70 11.01
C ARG A 306 -8.97 -12.18 9.66
N SER A 307 -10.00 -13.03 9.64
CA SER A 307 -10.50 -13.67 8.42
C SER A 307 -11.45 -12.80 7.61
N THR A 308 -12.17 -11.88 8.26
CA THR A 308 -13.25 -11.09 7.67
C THR A 308 -12.97 -9.58 7.67
N GLY A 309 -12.02 -9.12 8.51
CA GLY A 309 -11.80 -7.71 8.79
C GLY A 309 -12.94 -7.04 9.56
N LEU A 310 -13.83 -7.80 10.19
CA LEU A 310 -14.94 -7.26 10.98
C LEU A 310 -14.50 -6.85 12.38
N PHE A 311 -15.10 -5.78 12.89
CA PHE A 311 -14.87 -5.25 14.23
C PHE A 311 -15.96 -5.69 15.21
N TYR A 312 -15.55 -6.08 16.40
CA TYR A 312 -16.44 -6.52 17.48
C TYR A 312 -16.15 -5.71 18.74
N ALA A 313 -17.14 -4.96 19.22
CA ALA A 313 -17.03 -4.29 20.52
C ALA A 313 -17.04 -5.35 21.63
N VAL A 314 -16.12 -5.24 22.59
CA VAL A 314 -15.97 -6.18 23.69
C VAL A 314 -15.77 -5.45 25.01
N ASP A 315 -15.97 -6.16 26.12
CA ASP A 315 -15.59 -5.65 27.43
C ASP A 315 -14.06 -5.68 27.63
N THR A 316 -13.61 -4.98 28.67
CA THR A 316 -12.19 -4.84 29.01
C THR A 316 -11.56 -6.18 29.39
N ALA A 317 -12.30 -7.08 30.05
CA ALA A 317 -11.76 -8.34 30.52
C ALA A 317 -11.41 -9.27 29.35
N LEU A 318 -12.31 -9.43 28.39
CA LEU A 318 -12.06 -10.19 27.17
C LEU A 318 -10.93 -9.58 26.35
N TYR A 319 -10.92 -8.25 26.18
CA TYR A 319 -9.85 -7.56 25.47
C TYR A 319 -8.47 -7.82 26.10
N GLN A 320 -8.37 -7.69 27.43
CA GLN A 320 -7.13 -7.95 28.17
C GLN A 320 -6.68 -9.41 28.06
N GLN A 321 -7.63 -10.35 28.06
CA GLN A 321 -7.33 -11.77 27.86
C GLN A 321 -6.70 -12.01 26.49
N ILE A 322 -7.30 -11.49 25.41
CA ILE A 322 -6.74 -11.62 24.05
C ILE A 322 -5.36 -10.94 23.95
N CYS A 323 -5.19 -9.75 24.55
CA CYS A 323 -3.88 -9.09 24.62
C CYS A 323 -2.83 -9.95 25.34
N LYS A 324 -3.20 -10.63 26.43
CA LYS A 324 -2.32 -11.53 27.18
C LYS A 324 -1.92 -12.74 26.33
N ASP A 325 -2.87 -13.36 25.65
CA ASP A 325 -2.62 -14.52 24.79
C ASP A 325 -1.71 -14.17 23.61
N MET A 326 -1.94 -13.02 22.96
CA MET A 326 -1.07 -12.48 21.92
C MET A 326 0.35 -12.20 22.44
N LYS A 327 0.47 -11.54 23.60
CA LYS A 327 1.76 -11.22 24.21
C LYS A 327 2.55 -12.49 24.53
N ASN A 328 1.89 -13.52 25.03
CA ASN A 328 2.55 -14.79 25.33
C ASN A 328 3.11 -15.44 24.05
N GLU A 329 2.39 -15.43 22.92
CA GLU A 329 2.92 -15.95 21.65
C GLU A 329 4.15 -15.15 21.17
N LEU A 330 4.07 -13.82 21.17
CA LEU A 330 5.14 -12.96 20.65
C LEU A 330 6.40 -13.02 21.53
N ILE A 331 6.26 -13.05 22.86
CA ILE A 331 7.39 -13.17 23.78
C ILE A 331 8.01 -14.56 23.70
N LEU A 332 7.21 -15.63 23.82
CA LEU A 332 7.73 -16.99 23.92
C LEU A 332 8.46 -17.44 22.66
N LYS A 333 8.05 -16.94 21.48
CA LYS A 333 8.62 -17.38 20.20
C LYS A 333 9.65 -16.40 19.61
N PHE A 334 9.64 -15.12 20.00
CA PHE A 334 10.45 -14.09 19.32
C PHE A 334 11.17 -13.13 20.26
N GLY A 335 10.98 -13.20 21.58
CA GLY A 335 11.65 -12.32 22.54
C GLY A 335 11.30 -10.84 22.37
N LEU A 336 10.15 -10.54 21.75
CA LEU A 336 9.68 -9.17 21.50
C LEU A 336 8.81 -8.70 22.66
N ILE A 337 9.36 -7.82 23.51
CA ILE A 337 8.77 -6.71 24.31
C ILE A 337 9.77 -6.23 25.35
#